data_AF-A0A9D4TVJ0-F1
#
_entry.id   AF-A0A9D4TVJ0-F1
#
_cell.length_a   1.000
_cell.length_b   1.000
_cell.length_c   1.000
_cell.angle_alpha   90.00
_cell.angle_beta   90.00
_cell.angle_gamma   90.00
#
_symmetry.space_group_name_H-M   'P 1'
#
loop_
_entity.id
_entity.type
_entity.pdbx_description
1 polymer ?
#
loop_
_entity_poly.entity_id
_entity_poly.type
_entity_poly.pdbx_seq_one_letter_code
_entity_poly.pdbx_strand_id
1 'polypeptide(L)'
;MRALVAQQLQLSEVETGKRLQQLDQLLPGLQLHTMAPDVVARMATDVTAVAARLLQLRTIFPGADAFKLALREPFLVYGSTIFRLQRAATELRGLLPGLDVDRLVEEEPSLLDVRTLRKAIKEFQRAEPSLDVLQALALDPSMAFRFNFRKAPNLNVAIGRRMPVVPQAVAVPVVPAKSA
;
A
#
# COMPACT_ATOMS: atom_id res chain seq x y z
N MET A 1 -16.64 -10.36 -9.65
CA MET A 1 -15.34 -9.65 -9.81
C MET A 1 -14.94 -9.49 -11.28
N ARG A 2 -14.75 -10.56 -12.05
CA ARG A 2 -14.27 -10.49 -13.45
C ARG A 2 -15.05 -9.51 -14.35
N ALA A 3 -16.38 -9.59 -14.37
CA ALA A 3 -17.23 -8.70 -15.17
C ALA A 3 -17.03 -7.20 -14.82
N LEU A 4 -16.89 -6.88 -13.53
CA LEU A 4 -16.63 -5.50 -13.06
C LEU A 4 -15.26 -5.00 -13.53
N VAL A 5 -14.23 -5.85 -13.45
CA VAL A 5 -12.88 -5.50 -13.94
C VAL A 5 -12.89 -5.33 -15.45
N ALA A 6 -13.59 -6.20 -16.20
CA ALA A 6 -13.73 -6.11 -17.65
C ALA A 6 -14.40 -4.79 -18.07
N GLN A 7 -15.48 -4.41 -17.37
CA GLN A 7 -16.16 -3.14 -17.56
C GLN A 7 -15.24 -1.94 -17.28
N GLN A 8 -14.45 -1.97 -16.20
CA GLN A 8 -13.52 -0.89 -15.86
C GLN A 8 -12.38 -0.74 -16.85
N LEU A 9 -11.89 -1.85 -17.42
CA LEU A 9 -10.82 -1.84 -18.42
C LEU A 9 -11.32 -1.62 -19.86
N GLN A 10 -12.64 -1.63 -20.07
CA GLN A 10 -13.24 -1.62 -21.42
C GLN A 10 -12.72 -2.78 -22.29
N LEU A 11 -12.54 -3.96 -21.68
CA LEU A 11 -12.05 -5.17 -22.33
C LEU A 11 -13.15 -6.25 -22.36
N SER A 12 -12.96 -7.25 -23.21
CA SER A 12 -13.79 -8.46 -23.15
C SER A 12 -13.50 -9.25 -21.86
N GLU A 13 -14.48 -10.04 -21.41
CA GLU A 13 -14.29 -10.93 -20.25
C GLU A 13 -13.19 -11.97 -20.47
N VAL A 14 -13.02 -12.43 -21.71
CA VAL A 14 -11.99 -13.41 -22.09
C VAL A 14 -10.60 -12.79 -21.91
N GLU A 15 -10.39 -11.58 -22.45
CA GLU A 15 -9.11 -10.88 -22.33
C GLU A 15 -8.82 -10.52 -20.86
N THR A 16 -9.83 -10.03 -20.14
CA THR A 16 -9.73 -9.78 -18.70
C THR A 16 -9.34 -11.05 -17.94
N GLY A 17 -9.95 -12.19 -18.28
CA GLY A 17 -9.62 -13.49 -17.68
C GLY A 17 -8.15 -13.87 -17.85
N LYS A 18 -7.60 -13.67 -19.06
CA LYS A 18 -6.17 -13.92 -19.32
C LYS A 18 -5.26 -13.04 -18.46
N ARG A 19 -5.57 -11.74 -18.34
CA ARG A 19 -4.75 -10.82 -17.53
C ARG A 19 -4.82 -11.14 -16.03
N LEU A 20 -5.99 -11.53 -15.53
CA LEU A 20 -6.14 -11.97 -14.14
C LEU A 20 -5.36 -13.28 -13.89
N GLN A 21 -5.37 -14.20 -14.85
CA GLN A 21 -4.57 -15.43 -14.77
C GLN A 21 -3.07 -15.11 -14.77
N GLN A 22 -2.61 -14.16 -15.58
CA GLN A 22 -1.21 -13.73 -15.58
C GLN A 22 -0.82 -13.07 -14.25
N LEU A 23 -1.70 -12.27 -13.64
CA LEU A 23 -1.47 -11.70 -12.31
C LEU A 23 -1.37 -12.79 -11.24
N ASP A 24 -2.24 -13.80 -11.29
CA ASP A 24 -2.21 -14.94 -10.37
C ASP A 24 -0.92 -15.76 -10.50
N GLN A 25 -0.43 -15.94 -11.73
CA GLN A 25 0.87 -16.57 -11.99
C GLN A 25 2.05 -15.73 -11.47
N LEU A 26 1.96 -14.40 -11.59
CA LEU A 26 3.01 -13.48 -11.17
C LEU A 26 3.05 -13.31 -9.65
N LEU A 27 1.89 -13.31 -8.98
CA LEU A 27 1.74 -13.11 -7.55
C LEU A 27 0.88 -14.25 -6.96
N PRO A 28 1.42 -15.48 -6.88
CA PRO A 28 0.67 -16.60 -6.37
C PRO A 28 0.26 -16.35 -4.91
N GLY A 29 -1.01 -16.59 -4.60
CA GLY A 29 -1.59 -16.33 -3.29
C GLY A 29 -2.16 -14.92 -3.11
N LEU A 30 -2.09 -14.07 -4.14
CA LEU A 30 -2.80 -12.80 -4.14
C LEU A 30 -4.31 -13.08 -4.13
N GLN A 31 -4.99 -12.69 -3.06
CA GLN A 31 -6.43 -12.92 -2.90
C GLN A 31 -7.23 -11.93 -3.75
N LEU A 32 -7.15 -12.02 -5.07
CA LEU A 32 -7.78 -11.09 -6.02
C LEU A 32 -9.27 -10.87 -5.71
N HIS A 33 -9.97 -11.89 -5.22
CA HIS A 33 -11.40 -11.86 -4.90
C HIS A 33 -11.76 -11.06 -3.63
N THR A 34 -10.82 -10.86 -2.70
CA THR A 34 -11.02 -10.02 -1.50
C THR A 34 -10.64 -8.56 -1.73
N MET A 35 -9.93 -8.28 -2.82
CA MET A 35 -9.48 -6.94 -3.18
C MET A 35 -10.60 -6.12 -3.84
N ALA A 36 -10.49 -4.80 -3.72
CA ALA A 36 -11.40 -3.91 -4.41
C ALA A 36 -11.23 -4.04 -5.94
N PRO A 37 -12.33 -4.08 -6.73
CA PRO A 37 -12.24 -4.27 -8.19
C PRO A 37 -11.35 -3.24 -8.89
N ASP A 38 -11.35 -1.98 -8.42
CA ASP A 38 -10.53 -0.90 -8.99
C ASP A 38 -9.03 -1.16 -8.84
N VAL A 39 -8.63 -1.75 -7.71
CA VAL A 39 -7.23 -2.13 -7.46
C VAL A 39 -6.83 -3.27 -8.39
N VAL A 40 -7.68 -4.29 -8.50
CA VAL A 40 -7.45 -5.43 -9.40
C VAL A 40 -7.37 -4.96 -10.85
N ALA A 41 -8.28 -4.08 -11.28
CA ALA A 41 -8.26 -3.51 -12.62
C ALA A 41 -6.95 -2.75 -12.88
N ARG A 42 -6.49 -1.90 -11.96
CA ARG A 42 -5.21 -1.17 -12.13
C ARG A 42 -4.02 -2.11 -12.33
N MET A 43 -3.95 -3.20 -11.58
CA MET A 43 -2.90 -4.20 -11.77
C MET A 43 -3.05 -4.93 -13.11
N ALA A 44 -4.28 -5.25 -13.50
CA ALA A 44 -4.58 -5.95 -14.75
C ALA A 44 -4.44 -5.06 -15.98
N THR A 45 -4.39 -3.73 -15.84
CA THR A 45 -4.11 -2.82 -16.95
C THR A 45 -2.73 -3.09 -17.55
N ASP A 46 -1.72 -3.35 -16.71
CA ASP A 46 -0.33 -3.56 -17.12
C ASP A 46 0.40 -4.54 -16.19
N VAL A 47 0.28 -5.84 -16.50
CA VAL A 47 0.94 -6.92 -15.75
C VAL A 47 2.47 -6.83 -15.84
N THR A 48 2.99 -6.35 -16.97
CA THR A 48 4.43 -6.15 -17.17
C THR A 48 4.99 -5.09 -16.23
N ALA A 49 4.24 -4.01 -16.00
CA ALA A 49 4.61 -2.99 -15.02
C ALA A 49 4.64 -3.55 -13.59
N VAL A 50 3.71 -4.45 -13.23
CA VAL A 50 3.73 -5.15 -11.93
C VAL A 50 5.01 -5.97 -11.79
N ALA A 51 5.40 -6.73 -12.82
CA ALA A 51 6.63 -7.54 -12.80
C ALA A 51 7.89 -6.65 -12.70
N ALA A 52 7.98 -5.59 -13.50
CA ALA A 52 9.06 -4.62 -13.41
C ALA A 52 9.14 -3.98 -12.01
N ARG A 53 7.99 -3.72 -11.37
CA ARG A 53 7.95 -3.17 -10.02
C ARG A 53 8.44 -4.16 -8.96
N LEU A 54 8.18 -5.45 -9.08
CA LEU A 54 8.74 -6.46 -8.19
C LEU A 54 10.28 -6.48 -8.25
N LEU A 55 10.86 -6.39 -9.45
CA LEU A 55 12.31 -6.28 -9.61
C LEU A 55 12.87 -5.00 -8.99
N GLN A 56 12.16 -3.89 -9.14
CA GLN A 56 12.52 -2.63 -8.52
C GLN A 56 12.44 -2.70 -6.97
N LEU A 57 11.42 -3.35 -6.40
CA LEU A 57 11.33 -3.58 -4.96
C LEU A 57 12.52 -4.38 -4.44
N ARG A 58 12.92 -5.45 -5.15
CA ARG A 58 14.13 -6.22 -4.83
C ARG A 58 15.41 -5.39 -4.89
N THR A 59 15.46 -4.38 -5.77
CA THR A 59 16.61 -3.47 -5.83
C THR A 59 16.64 -2.51 -4.64
N ILE A 60 15.47 -2.08 -4.14
CA ILE A 60 15.36 -1.17 -2.99
C ILE A 60 15.59 -1.89 -1.67
N PHE A 61 15.02 -3.09 -1.54
CA PHE A 61 15.07 -3.95 -0.35
C PHE A 61 15.70 -5.31 -0.71
N PRO A 62 17.02 -5.35 -0.97
CA PRO A 62 17.70 -6.57 -1.40
C PRO A 62 17.62 -7.74 -0.42
N GLY A 63 17.43 -7.47 0.88
CA GLY A 63 17.23 -8.48 1.92
C GLY A 63 15.77 -8.93 2.10
N ALA A 64 14.80 -8.29 1.46
CA ALA A 64 13.38 -8.59 1.61
C ALA A 64 12.85 -9.44 0.45
N ASP A 65 11.88 -10.29 0.74
CA ASP A 65 11.06 -10.97 -0.25
C ASP A 65 10.05 -9.98 -0.87
N ALA A 66 10.36 -9.54 -2.09
CA ALA A 66 9.51 -8.64 -2.86
C ALA A 66 8.10 -9.20 -3.14
N PHE A 67 7.94 -10.53 -3.27
CA PHE A 67 6.63 -11.15 -3.45
C PHE A 67 5.82 -11.05 -2.17
N LYS A 68 6.41 -11.41 -1.02
CA LYS A 68 5.75 -11.28 0.28
C LYS A 68 5.36 -9.83 0.60
N LEU A 69 6.22 -8.86 0.25
CA LEU A 69 5.90 -7.44 0.33
C LEU A 69 4.69 -7.07 -0.53
N ALA A 70 4.67 -7.50 -1.80
CA ALA A 70 3.57 -7.21 -2.71
C ALA A 70 2.26 -7.88 -2.30
N LEU A 71 2.31 -9.08 -1.72
CA LEU A 71 1.13 -9.78 -1.21
C LEU A 71 0.55 -9.08 0.02
N ARG A 72 1.40 -8.56 0.90
CA ARG A 72 0.98 -7.85 2.12
C ARG A 72 0.49 -6.44 1.83
N GLU A 73 1.20 -5.72 0.96
CA GLU A 73 0.85 -4.37 0.56
C GLU A 73 0.85 -4.25 -0.98
N PRO A 74 -0.24 -4.67 -1.65
CA PRO A 74 -0.34 -4.63 -3.12
C PRO A 74 -0.12 -3.24 -3.70
N PHE A 75 -0.40 -2.16 -2.94
CA PHE A 75 -0.15 -0.79 -3.38
C PHE A 75 1.31 -0.52 -3.77
N LEU A 76 2.26 -1.27 -3.20
CA LEU A 76 3.66 -1.18 -3.57
C LEU A 76 3.88 -1.51 -5.05
N VAL A 77 3.09 -2.42 -5.62
CA VAL A 77 3.28 -2.86 -7.00
C VAL A 77 2.56 -2.02 -8.06
N TYR A 78 1.45 -1.35 -7.70
CA TYR A 78 0.63 -0.60 -8.69
C TYR A 78 0.49 0.90 -8.44
N GLY A 79 0.75 1.40 -7.23
CA GLY A 79 0.34 2.77 -6.83
C GLY A 79 1.47 3.66 -6.32
N SER A 80 2.55 3.07 -5.81
CA SER A 80 3.72 3.81 -5.32
C SER A 80 4.52 4.46 -6.47
N THR A 81 5.33 5.48 -6.20
CA THR A 81 6.36 5.91 -7.17
C THR A 81 7.70 5.38 -6.71
N ILE A 82 8.56 4.98 -7.65
CA ILE A 82 9.82 4.33 -7.28
C ILE A 82 10.73 5.27 -6.47
N PHE A 83 10.76 6.54 -6.86
CA PHE A 83 11.50 7.58 -6.17
C PHE A 83 11.03 7.75 -4.71
N ARG A 84 9.72 7.69 -4.45
CA ARG A 84 9.19 7.76 -3.08
C ARG A 84 9.58 6.54 -2.26
N LEU A 85 9.55 5.34 -2.84
CA LEU A 85 10.00 4.13 -2.14
C LEU A 85 11.50 4.17 -1.81
N GLN A 86 12.33 4.58 -2.75
CA GLN A 86 13.78 4.75 -2.53
C GLN A 86 14.07 5.76 -1.42
N ARG A 87 13.36 6.89 -1.45
CA ARG A 87 13.46 7.91 -0.41
C ARG A 87 13.00 7.37 0.95
N ALA A 88 11.86 6.70 1.01
CA ALA A 88 11.35 6.10 2.25
C ALA A 88 12.34 5.09 2.82
N ALA A 89 12.89 4.18 1.99
CA ALA A 89 13.90 3.23 2.41
C ALA A 89 15.16 3.91 2.97
N THR A 90 15.65 4.95 2.29
CA THR A 90 16.82 5.73 2.74
C THR A 90 16.55 6.41 4.07
N GLU A 91 15.40 7.07 4.21
CA GLU A 91 15.02 7.74 5.46
C GLU A 91 14.81 6.74 6.61
N LEU A 92 14.26 5.55 6.32
CA LEU A 92 14.03 4.50 7.30
C LEU A 92 15.34 3.93 7.83
N ARG A 93 16.34 3.69 6.96
CA ARG A 93 17.71 3.29 7.36
C ARG A 93 18.41 4.34 8.21
N GLY A 94 18.20 5.62 7.93
CA GLY A 94 18.71 6.70 8.79
C GLY A 94 17.98 6.81 10.13
N LEU A 95 16.69 6.44 10.18
CA LEU A 95 15.87 6.50 11.38
C LEU A 95 16.10 5.32 12.33
N LEU A 96 16.43 4.15 11.78
CA LEU A 96 16.60 2.89 12.50
C LEU A 96 18.03 2.36 12.36
N PRO A 97 19.04 3.08 12.86
CA PRO A 97 20.44 2.66 12.72
C PRO A 97 20.67 1.32 13.41
N GLY A 98 21.37 0.41 12.74
CA GLY A 98 21.72 -0.91 13.27
C GLY A 98 20.63 -1.98 13.15
N LEU A 99 19.43 -1.63 12.66
CA LEU A 99 18.38 -2.61 12.38
C LEU A 99 18.40 -3.05 10.91
N ASP A 100 18.02 -4.30 10.65
CA ASP A 100 17.78 -4.81 9.31
C ASP A 100 16.46 -4.26 8.77
N VAL A 101 16.54 -3.10 8.12
CA VAL A 101 15.38 -2.41 7.56
C VAL A 101 14.66 -3.24 6.50
N ASP A 102 15.37 -4.06 5.75
CA ASP A 102 14.75 -4.85 4.68
C ASP A 102 13.83 -5.91 5.29
N ARG A 103 14.31 -6.63 6.32
CA ARG A 103 13.50 -7.57 7.08
C ARG A 103 12.33 -6.90 7.82
N LEU A 104 12.58 -5.75 8.44
CA LEU A 104 11.52 -5.00 9.13
C LEU A 104 10.38 -4.59 8.17
N VAL A 105 10.73 -4.13 6.97
CA VAL A 105 9.74 -3.73 5.96
C VAL A 105 9.00 -4.95 5.40
N GLU A 106 9.67 -6.09 5.23
CA GLU A 106 9.02 -7.36 4.88
C GLU A 106 7.98 -7.77 5.91
N GLU A 107 8.33 -7.63 7.20
CA GLU A 107 7.48 -7.98 8.34
C GLU A 107 6.33 -6.97 8.54
N GLU A 108 6.59 -5.68 8.37
CA GLU A 108 5.62 -4.59 8.55
C GLU A 108 5.80 -3.50 7.47
N PRO A 109 5.14 -3.64 6.29
CA PRO A 109 5.28 -2.68 5.20
C PRO A 109 4.82 -1.26 5.55
N SER A 110 3.98 -1.09 6.57
CA SER A 110 3.51 0.24 7.00
C SER A 110 4.61 1.14 7.57
N LEU A 111 5.78 0.57 7.92
CA LEU A 111 6.99 1.33 8.26
C LEU A 111 7.46 2.25 7.13
N LEU A 112 7.07 1.96 5.88
CA LEU A 112 7.36 2.84 4.73
C LEU A 112 6.64 4.19 4.81
N ASP A 113 5.64 4.35 5.67
CA ASP A 113 5.17 5.67 6.11
C ASP A 113 6.10 6.25 7.18
N VAL A 114 7.30 6.65 6.74
CA VAL A 114 8.36 7.17 7.61
C VAL A 114 7.88 8.39 8.41
N ARG A 115 6.96 9.20 7.87
CA ARG A 115 6.40 10.36 8.58
C ARG A 115 5.58 9.92 9.79
N THR A 116 4.69 8.94 9.61
CA THR A 116 3.89 8.40 10.69
C THR A 116 4.76 7.65 11.70
N LEU A 117 5.74 6.87 11.23
CA LEU A 117 6.70 6.19 12.09
C LEU A 117 7.48 7.16 12.98
N ARG A 118 8.01 8.27 12.44
CA ARG A 118 8.70 9.30 13.24
C ARG A 118 7.82 9.90 14.33
N LYS A 119 6.52 10.07 14.08
CA LYS A 119 5.58 10.56 15.11
C LYS A 119 5.37 9.51 16.18
N ALA A 120 5.11 8.28 15.77
CA ALA A 120 4.96 7.12 16.64
C ALA A 120 6.17 6.95 17.58
N ILE A 121 7.40 7.01 17.06
CA ILE A 121 8.62 6.92 17.86
C ILE A 121 8.69 8.04 18.92
N LYS A 122 8.35 9.27 18.55
CA LYS A 122 8.33 10.40 19.49
C LYS A 122 7.26 10.24 20.58
N GLU A 123 6.10 9.70 20.22
CA GLU A 123 5.02 9.42 21.18
C GLU A 123 5.42 8.28 22.11
N PHE A 124 6.03 7.22 21.58
CA PHE A 124 6.60 6.12 22.35
C PHE A 124 7.62 6.60 23.39
N GLN A 125 8.61 7.38 22.97
CA GLN A 125 9.64 7.91 23.86
C GLN A 125 9.09 8.84 24.95
N ARG A 126 7.95 9.50 24.70
CA ARG A 126 7.26 10.32 25.71
C ARG A 126 6.50 9.46 26.71
N ALA A 127 5.90 8.37 26.26
CA ALA A 127 5.13 7.46 27.10
C ALA A 127 6.04 6.56 27.94
N GLU A 128 7.11 6.03 27.34
CA GLU A 128 8.02 5.02 27.91
C GLU A 128 9.49 5.48 27.78
N PRO A 129 9.91 6.53 28.52
CA PRO A 129 11.24 7.13 28.35
C PRO A 129 12.40 6.22 28.77
N SER A 130 12.14 5.17 29.55
CA SER A 130 13.14 4.20 29.98
C SER A 130 13.41 3.08 28.98
N LEU A 131 12.60 2.95 27.92
CA LEU A 131 12.66 1.84 26.98
C LEU A 131 13.37 2.23 25.68
N ASP A 132 14.29 1.39 25.21
CA ASP A 132 14.94 1.58 23.92
C ASP A 132 13.98 1.20 22.78
N VAL A 133 13.51 2.22 22.06
CA VAL A 133 12.60 2.06 20.93
C VAL A 133 13.19 1.22 19.80
N LEU A 134 14.51 1.26 19.59
CA LEU A 134 15.14 0.46 18.53
C LEU A 134 15.14 -1.02 18.91
N GLN A 135 15.45 -1.32 20.18
CA GLN A 135 15.35 -2.68 20.70
C GLN A 135 13.90 -3.19 20.67
N ALA A 136 12.93 -2.34 21.00
CA ALA A 136 11.52 -2.68 20.90
C ALA A 136 11.14 -3.05 19.46
N LEU A 137 11.47 -2.19 18.49
CA LEU A 137 11.17 -2.43 17.07
C LEU A 137 11.90 -3.65 16.49
N ALA A 138 13.08 -3.98 17.00
CA ALA A 138 13.80 -5.18 16.62
C ALA A 138 13.08 -6.47 17.06
N LEU A 139 12.34 -6.42 18.17
CA LEU A 139 11.58 -7.55 18.71
C LEU A 139 10.19 -7.69 18.09
N ASP A 140 9.49 -6.56 17.93
CA ASP A 140 8.16 -6.51 17.33
C ASP A 140 8.00 -5.19 16.53
N PRO A 141 8.13 -5.25 15.19
CA PRO A 141 8.03 -4.07 14.32
C PRO A 141 6.66 -3.38 14.39
N SER A 142 5.60 -4.12 14.72
CA SER A 142 4.25 -3.59 14.84
C SER A 142 4.09 -2.65 16.04
N MET A 143 5.00 -2.70 17.03
CA MET A 143 4.96 -1.83 18.19
C MET A 143 5.01 -0.34 17.86
N ALA A 144 5.65 0.04 16.74
CA ALA A 144 5.61 1.42 16.25
C ALA A 144 4.19 1.97 16.16
N PHE A 145 3.20 1.15 15.82
CA PHE A 145 1.84 1.62 15.55
C PHE A 145 0.87 1.45 16.72
N ARG A 146 1.28 0.76 17.80
CA ARG A 146 0.42 0.53 18.98
C ARG A 146 0.09 1.80 19.76
N PHE A 147 0.95 2.81 19.69
CA PHE A 147 0.79 4.09 20.39
C PHE A 147 0.03 5.14 19.57
N ASN A 148 -0.23 4.85 18.30
CA ASN A 148 -0.99 5.72 17.42
C ASN A 148 -2.50 5.43 17.56
N PHE A 149 -3.04 5.69 18.76
CA PHE A 149 -4.38 5.30 19.24
C PHE A 149 -5.59 5.80 18.43
N ARG A 150 -5.44 6.42 17.24
CA ARG A 150 -6.58 7.03 16.54
C ARG A 150 -6.69 6.81 15.04
N LYS A 151 -5.64 6.43 14.31
CA LYS A 151 -5.73 6.17 12.85
C LYS A 151 -4.68 5.14 12.42
N ALA A 152 -5.11 4.06 11.78
CA ALA A 152 -4.21 3.14 11.09
C ALA A 152 -3.33 3.93 10.09
N PRO A 153 -2.02 3.63 9.99
CA PRO A 153 -1.14 4.27 9.01
C PRO A 153 -1.72 4.07 7.61
N ASN A 154 -2.04 5.17 6.94
CA ASN A 154 -2.57 5.11 5.58
C ASN A 154 -1.41 5.23 4.60
N LEU A 155 -0.79 4.08 4.30
CA LEU A 155 0.28 3.93 3.31
C LEU A 155 -0.03 4.61 1.98
N ASN A 156 -1.30 4.58 1.55
CA ASN A 156 -1.73 5.26 0.34
C ASN A 156 -1.49 6.77 0.42
N VAL A 157 -1.79 7.42 1.56
CA VAL A 157 -1.58 8.87 1.73
C VAL A 157 -0.11 9.21 1.88
N ALA A 158 0.64 8.38 2.63
CA ALA A 158 2.06 8.58 2.88
C ALA A 158 2.92 8.49 1.63
N ILE A 159 2.61 7.51 0.77
CA ILE A 159 3.28 7.28 -0.50
C ILE A 159 2.57 8.07 -1.63
N GLY A 160 1.52 8.82 -1.29
CA GLY A 160 0.98 9.98 -1.98
C GLY A 160 -0.02 9.72 -3.11
N ARG A 161 -1.02 8.89 -2.85
CA ARG A 161 -2.36 9.06 -3.41
C ARG A 161 -2.89 10.42 -2.95
N ARG A 162 -3.13 11.33 -3.90
CA ARG A 162 -4.29 12.22 -3.74
C ARG A 162 -5.51 11.30 -3.87
N MET A 163 -6.40 11.30 -2.88
CA MET A 163 -7.69 10.65 -3.08
C MET A 163 -8.33 11.27 -4.34
N PRO A 164 -9.01 10.49 -5.18
CA PRO A 164 -10.00 11.11 -6.05
C PRO A 164 -10.93 11.91 -5.12
N VAL A 165 -11.02 13.21 -5.33
CA VAL A 165 -12.06 14.01 -4.69
C VAL A 165 -13.35 13.37 -5.17
N VAL A 166 -14.06 12.67 -4.28
CA VAL A 166 -15.42 12.22 -4.60
C VAL A 166 -16.15 13.52 -4.94
N PRO A 167 -16.61 13.72 -6.19
CA PRO A 167 -17.40 14.89 -6.48
C PRO A 167 -18.60 14.83 -5.54
N GLN A 168 -18.73 15.84 -4.66
CA GLN A 168 -19.93 15.98 -3.86
C GLN A 168 -21.09 15.93 -4.83
N ALA A 169 -22.01 14.98 -4.62
CA ALA A 169 -23.20 14.84 -5.43
C ALA A 169 -23.88 16.20 -5.49
N VAL A 170 -23.90 16.81 -6.68
CA VAL A 170 -24.63 18.04 -6.93
C VAL A 170 -26.08 17.72 -6.65
N ALA A 171 -26.62 18.30 -5.58
CA ALA A 171 -28.02 18.13 -5.21
C ALA A 171 -28.87 18.59 -6.40
N VAL A 172 -29.55 17.65 -7.05
CA VAL A 172 -30.51 17.94 -8.12
C VAL A 172 -31.70 18.62 -7.44
N PRO A 173 -32.04 19.88 -7.79
CA PRO A 173 -33.20 20.54 -7.22
C PRO A 173 -34.48 19.81 -7.65
N VAL A 174 -35.24 19.33 -6.68
CA VAL A 174 -36.57 18.76 -6.88
C VAL A 174 -37.50 19.89 -7.30
N VAL A 175 -37.93 19.87 -8.57
CA VAL A 175 -38.94 20.80 -9.09
C VAL A 175 -40.31 20.37 -8.56
N PRO A 176 -41.06 21.21 -7.83
CA PRO A 176 -42.40 20.86 -7.39
C PRO A 176 -43.37 20.82 -8.58
N ALA A 177 -44.11 19.73 -8.70
CA ALA A 177 -45.19 19.57 -9.66
C ALA A 177 -46.28 20.61 -9.39
N LYS A 178 -46.60 21.42 -10.40
CA LYS A 178 -47.79 22.29 -10.38
C LYS A 178 -49.02 21.40 -10.57
N SER A 179 -49.88 21.33 -9.56
CA SER A 179 -51.23 20.80 -9.68
C SER A 179 -52.10 21.79 -10.42
N ALA A 180 -52.84 21.30 -11.42
CA ALA A 180 -53.91 21.99 -12.12
C ALA A 180 -55.22 21.92 -11.33
#